data_AF-A0A7G6WWE4-F1
#
_entry.id   AF-A0A7G6WWE4-F1
#
_cell.length_a   1.000
_cell.length_b   1.000
_cell.length_c   1.000
_cell.angle_alpha   90.00
_cell.angle_beta   90.00
_cell.angle_gamma   90.00
#
_symmetry.space_group_name_H-M   'P 1'
#
loop_
_entity.id
_entity.type
_entity.pdbx_description
1 polymer ?
#
loop_
_entity_poly.entity_id
_entity_poly.type
_entity_poly.pdbx_seq_one_letter_code
_entity_poly.pdbx_strand_id
1 'polypeptide(L)'
;MPDQDVELHSTIHEVVGAFRSRYGELIDDPEFVRERCSELSEKFAELCRDSGVPACVVSGARFGEDPRFPGVTLLLAGHYATQVPARWDELRQEWSGELVVDWTAHQFGDPEWSVDLPVPWMTSLDCWREIWRHL
;
A
#
# COMPACT_ATOMS: atom_id res chain seq x y z
N MET A 1 17.97 -22.09 -8.28
CA MET A 1 18.84 -20.97 -8.69
C MET A 1 18.60 -19.87 -7.67
N PRO A 2 19.47 -19.72 -6.65
CA PRO A 2 19.20 -18.85 -5.50
C PRO A 2 19.55 -17.36 -5.68
N ASP A 3 20.24 -16.96 -6.75
CA ASP A 3 20.87 -15.63 -6.81
C ASP A 3 19.98 -14.48 -7.28
N GLN A 4 19.02 -14.72 -8.19
CA GLN A 4 18.10 -13.66 -8.65
C GLN A 4 17.08 -13.29 -7.56
N ASP A 5 16.83 -14.22 -6.63
CA ASP A 5 15.78 -14.08 -5.64
C ASP A 5 16.22 -13.15 -4.48
N VAL A 6 17.50 -13.21 -4.09
CA VAL A 6 18.11 -12.35 -3.07
C VAL A 6 18.28 -10.91 -3.57
N GLU A 7 18.61 -10.74 -4.85
CA GLU A 7 18.87 -9.44 -5.47
C GLU A 7 17.64 -8.53 -5.47
N LEU A 8 16.46 -9.10 -5.75
CA LEU A 8 15.21 -8.34 -5.84
C LEU A 8 14.57 -8.06 -4.45
N HIS A 9 14.83 -8.88 -3.42
CA HIS A 9 14.46 -8.55 -2.04
C HIS A 9 15.28 -7.36 -1.49
N SER A 10 16.59 -7.35 -1.75
CA SER A 10 17.42 -6.16 -1.47
C SER A 10 16.89 -4.94 -2.22
N THR A 11 16.52 -5.15 -3.48
CA THR A 11 16.00 -4.08 -4.35
C THR A 11 14.71 -3.46 -3.80
N ILE A 12 13.73 -4.23 -3.31
CA ILE A 12 12.49 -3.63 -2.77
C ILE A 12 12.76 -2.80 -1.51
N HIS A 13 13.65 -3.24 -0.62
CA HIS A 13 14.06 -2.47 0.55
C HIS A 13 14.83 -1.20 0.17
N GLU A 14 15.70 -1.27 -0.83
CA GLU A 14 16.39 -0.11 -1.40
C GLU A 14 15.40 0.88 -2.02
N VAL A 15 14.40 0.40 -2.76
CA VAL A 15 13.34 1.21 -3.35
C VAL A 15 12.48 1.88 -2.27
N VAL A 16 12.12 1.17 -1.21
CA VAL A 16 11.44 1.72 -0.03
C VAL A 16 12.29 2.82 0.62
N GLY A 17 13.58 2.56 0.83
CA GLY A 17 14.52 3.54 1.36
C GLY A 17 14.64 4.79 0.50
N ALA A 18 14.76 4.62 -0.82
CA ALA A 18 14.85 5.72 -1.77
C ALA A 18 13.56 6.55 -1.83
N PHE A 19 12.40 5.89 -1.81
CA PHE A 19 11.11 6.58 -1.79
C PHE A 19 10.92 7.38 -0.51
N ARG A 20 11.22 6.79 0.65
CA ARG A 20 11.17 7.48 1.95
C ARG A 20 12.17 8.64 2.01
N SER A 21 13.37 8.49 1.47
CA SER A 21 14.34 9.60 1.40
C SER A 21 13.85 10.75 0.53
N ARG A 22 13.00 10.50 -0.46
CA ARG A 22 12.48 11.51 -1.39
C ARG A 22 11.22 12.21 -0.87
N TYR A 23 10.35 11.47 -0.18
CA TYR A 23 9.03 11.94 0.23
C TYR A 23 8.79 11.98 1.74
N GLY A 24 9.77 11.59 2.57
CA GLY A 24 9.63 11.32 4.01
C GLY A 24 8.67 12.22 4.78
N GLU A 25 9.02 13.51 4.94
CA GLU A 25 8.18 14.44 5.70
C GLU A 25 6.76 14.62 5.12
N LEU A 26 6.58 14.40 3.81
CA LEU A 26 5.28 14.51 3.14
C LEU A 26 4.43 13.26 3.34
N ILE A 27 5.03 12.06 3.30
CA ILE A 27 4.31 10.80 3.54
C ILE A 27 4.00 10.59 5.03
N ASP A 28 4.65 11.32 5.92
CA ASP A 28 4.30 11.32 7.34
C ASP A 28 3.07 12.21 7.64
N ASP A 29 2.66 13.08 6.71
CA ASP A 29 1.47 13.95 6.82
C ASP A 29 0.20 13.24 6.29
N PRO A 30 -0.76 12.86 7.17
CA PRO A 30 -1.97 12.17 6.75
C PRO A 30 -2.87 12.97 5.81
N GLU A 31 -2.88 14.31 5.89
CA GLU A 31 -3.69 15.14 4.99
C GLU A 31 -3.11 15.15 3.58
N PHE A 32 -1.80 15.37 3.48
CA PHE A 32 -1.08 15.27 2.21
C PHE A 32 -1.30 13.91 1.55
N VAL A 33 -1.15 12.83 2.33
CA VAL A 33 -1.33 11.46 1.86
C VAL A 33 -2.77 11.21 1.40
N ARG A 34 -3.77 11.72 2.12
CA ARG A 34 -5.18 11.60 1.73
C ARG A 34 -5.48 12.25 0.38
N GLU A 35 -4.93 13.43 0.13
CA GLU A 35 -5.12 14.15 -1.13
C GLU A 35 -4.36 13.54 -2.31
N ARG A 36 -3.28 12.79 -2.04
CA ARG A 36 -2.32 12.32 -3.04
C ARG A 36 -2.13 10.81 -3.07
N CYS A 37 -2.97 10.04 -2.38
CA CYS A 37 -2.80 8.60 -2.18
C CYS A 37 -2.60 7.84 -3.50
N SER A 38 -3.45 8.07 -4.51
CA SER A 38 -3.28 7.46 -5.84
C SER A 38 -1.95 7.84 -6.49
N GLU A 39 -1.58 9.13 -6.47
CA GLU A 39 -0.33 9.63 -7.05
C GLU A 39 0.90 9.03 -6.35
N LEU A 40 0.86 8.90 -5.03
CA LEU A 40 1.93 8.31 -4.24
C LEU A 40 2.12 6.83 -4.55
N SER A 41 1.03 6.06 -4.62
CA SER A 41 1.08 4.64 -4.99
C SER A 41 1.55 4.43 -6.43
N GLU A 42 1.15 5.31 -7.37
CA GLU A 42 1.63 5.28 -8.75
C GLU A 42 3.12 5.55 -8.84
N LYS A 43 3.60 6.62 -8.18
CA LYS A 43 5.04 6.97 -8.15
C LYS A 43 5.90 5.88 -7.53
N PHE A 44 5.41 5.23 -6.46
CA PHE A 44 6.14 4.11 -5.87
C PHE A 44 6.15 2.91 -6.82
N ALA A 45 5.03 2.59 -7.47
CA ALA A 45 4.97 1.52 -8.46
C ALA A 45 5.88 1.79 -9.67
N GLU A 46 5.98 3.04 -10.13
CA GLU A 46 6.96 3.47 -11.15
C GLU A 46 8.39 3.23 -10.69
N LEU A 47 8.75 3.67 -9.48
CA LEU A 47 10.09 3.48 -8.94
C LEU A 47 10.47 1.99 -8.80
N CYS A 48 9.53 1.14 -8.39
CA CYS A 48 9.71 -0.31 -8.40
C CYS A 48 10.03 -0.83 -9.81
N ARG A 49 9.21 -0.45 -10.81
CA ARG A 49 9.40 -0.90 -12.20
C ARG A 49 10.71 -0.41 -12.81
N ASP A 50 11.10 0.84 -12.54
CA ASP A 50 12.38 1.41 -12.97
C ASP A 50 13.58 0.65 -12.35
N SER A 51 13.38 0.08 -11.17
CA SER A 51 14.35 -0.77 -10.47
C SER A 51 14.24 -2.26 -10.84
N GLY A 52 13.45 -2.60 -11.87
CA GLY A 52 13.28 -3.99 -12.33
C GLY A 52 12.31 -4.83 -11.49
N VAL A 53 11.62 -4.24 -10.52
CA VAL A 53 10.61 -4.91 -9.69
C VAL A 53 9.22 -4.71 -10.33
N PRO A 54 8.53 -5.78 -10.78
CA PRO A 54 7.16 -5.65 -11.25
C PRO A 54 6.27 -5.10 -10.14
N ALA A 55 5.50 -4.06 -10.42
CA ALA A 55 4.59 -3.46 -9.44
C ALA A 55 3.36 -2.85 -10.13
N CYS A 56 2.21 -2.93 -9.46
CA CYS A 56 0.97 -2.29 -9.86
C CYS A 56 0.28 -1.63 -8.67
N VAL A 57 -0.62 -0.68 -8.95
CA VAL A 57 -1.43 -0.04 -7.92
C VAL A 57 -2.67 -0.87 -7.65
N VAL A 58 -3.01 -1.02 -6.38
CA VAL A 58 -4.28 -1.58 -5.91
C VAL A 58 -5.05 -0.53 -5.13
N SER A 59 -6.38 -0.64 -5.12
CA SER A 59 -7.25 0.30 -4.41
C SER A 59 -8.37 -0.38 -3.64
N GLY A 60 -8.68 0.16 -2.47
CA GLY A 60 -9.90 -0.11 -1.67
C GLY A 60 -10.79 1.13 -1.66
N ALA A 61 -12.09 1.01 -1.44
CA ALA A 61 -12.98 2.16 -1.50
C ALA A 61 -14.20 1.95 -0.59
N ARG A 62 -14.34 2.79 0.45
CA ARG A 62 -15.45 2.65 1.40
C ARG A 62 -16.79 2.92 0.75
N PHE A 63 -17.66 1.91 0.82
CA PHE A 63 -19.05 2.03 0.42
C PHE A 63 -19.92 2.43 1.63
N GLY A 64 -20.61 3.55 1.50
CA GLY A 64 -21.68 3.96 2.42
C GLY A 64 -22.99 4.17 1.67
N GLU A 65 -24.11 3.99 2.33
CA GLU A 65 -25.40 4.49 1.85
C GLU A 65 -25.77 5.74 2.65
N ASP A 66 -26.15 6.82 1.98
CA ASP A 66 -26.72 7.97 2.68
C ASP A 66 -28.21 7.69 2.91
N PRO A 67 -28.70 7.65 4.17
CA PRO A 67 -30.12 7.43 4.45
C PRO A 67 -31.02 8.54 3.87
N ARG A 68 -30.46 9.70 3.52
CA ARG A 68 -31.18 10.80 2.83
C ARG A 68 -31.31 10.57 1.33
N PHE A 69 -30.51 9.67 0.75
CA PHE A 69 -30.54 9.34 -0.68
C PHE A 69 -30.58 7.80 -0.89
N PRO A 70 -31.74 7.17 -0.64
CA PRO A 70 -31.88 5.71 -0.79
C PRO A 70 -31.54 5.25 -2.21
N GLY A 71 -30.66 4.26 -2.32
CA GLY A 71 -30.16 3.75 -3.62
C GLY A 71 -28.98 4.53 -4.20
N VAL A 72 -28.47 5.55 -3.51
CA VAL A 72 -27.20 6.22 -3.85
C VAL A 72 -26.09 5.64 -3.01
N THR A 73 -25.17 4.94 -3.67
CA THR A 73 -23.91 4.50 -3.07
C THR A 73 -22.94 5.67 -2.99
N LEU A 74 -22.58 6.08 -1.78
CA LEU A 74 -21.48 6.99 -1.54
C LEU A 74 -20.17 6.22 -1.53
N LEU A 75 -19.24 6.65 -2.38
CA LEU A 75 -17.84 6.21 -2.36
C LEU A 75 -17.07 7.22 -1.51
N LEU A 76 -16.64 6.81 -0.31
CA LEU A 76 -15.88 7.65 0.61
C LEU A 76 -14.41 7.25 0.58
N ALA A 77 -13.56 8.16 0.05
CA ALA A 77 -12.10 8.10 -0.02
C ALA A 77 -11.51 6.80 -0.60
N GLY A 78 -10.86 6.92 -1.76
CA GLY A 78 -10.06 5.82 -2.31
C GLY A 78 -8.84 5.57 -1.44
N HIS A 79 -8.67 4.32 -1.01
CA HIS A 79 -7.43 3.83 -0.43
C HIS A 79 -6.56 3.26 -1.54
N TYR A 80 -5.27 3.57 -1.55
CA TYR A 80 -4.34 3.08 -2.58
C TYR A 80 -3.09 2.48 -1.94
N ALA A 81 -2.62 1.39 -2.51
CA ALA A 81 -1.35 0.77 -2.15
C ALA A 81 -0.67 0.21 -3.40
N THR A 82 0.59 -0.20 -3.26
CA THR A 82 1.35 -0.80 -4.36
C THR A 82 1.53 -2.28 -4.12
N GLN A 83 1.03 -3.10 -5.03
CA GLN A 83 1.21 -4.54 -5.04
C GLN A 83 2.46 -4.90 -5.83
N VAL A 84 3.28 -5.74 -5.24
CA VAL A 84 4.46 -6.37 -5.82
C VAL A 84 4.21 -7.89 -5.85
N PRO A 85 4.26 -8.55 -7.02
CA PRO A 85 4.08 -9.99 -7.08
C PRO A 85 5.12 -10.68 -6.21
N ALA A 86 4.67 -11.48 -5.25
CA ALA A 86 5.57 -12.31 -4.49
C ALA A 86 5.73 -13.66 -5.22
N ARG A 87 6.84 -13.83 -5.91
CA ARG A 87 7.29 -15.15 -6.40
C ARG A 87 8.56 -15.57 -5.68
N TRP A 88 8.60 -15.42 -4.35
CA TRP A 88 9.83 -15.59 -3.57
C TRP A 88 9.63 -16.67 -2.52
N ASP A 89 10.50 -17.67 -2.50
CA ASP A 89 10.45 -18.73 -1.49
C ASP A 89 10.90 -18.23 -0.10
N GLU A 90 11.71 -17.17 -0.02
CA GLU A 90 12.13 -16.52 1.23
C GLU A 90 11.06 -15.58 1.80
N LEU A 91 10.47 -14.67 1.00
CA LEU A 91 9.29 -13.93 1.46
C LEU A 91 8.11 -14.87 1.67
N ARG A 92 8.01 -16.04 1.01
CA ARG A 92 6.96 -17.03 1.29
C ARG A 92 6.97 -17.55 2.72
N GLN A 93 8.15 -17.60 3.36
CA GLN A 93 8.22 -18.03 4.76
C GLN A 93 7.64 -16.99 5.72
N GLU A 94 7.59 -15.72 5.32
CA GLU A 94 7.07 -14.61 6.13
C GLU A 94 5.69 -14.10 5.63
N TRP A 95 5.40 -14.27 4.34
CA TRP A 95 4.25 -13.75 3.60
C TRP A 95 3.80 -14.76 2.53
N SER A 96 2.71 -15.48 2.77
CA SER A 96 2.13 -16.33 1.74
C SER A 96 1.43 -15.47 0.67
N GLY A 97 2.02 -15.33 -0.51
CA GLY A 97 1.40 -14.62 -1.64
C GLY A 97 1.88 -13.19 -1.80
N GLU A 98 1.17 -12.40 -2.62
CA GLU A 98 1.60 -11.09 -3.12
C GLU A 98 1.88 -10.07 -2.00
N LEU A 99 2.96 -9.30 -2.12
CA LEU A 99 3.33 -8.26 -1.16
C LEU A 99 2.62 -6.96 -1.52
N VAL A 100 2.10 -6.27 -0.52
CA VAL A 100 1.53 -4.94 -0.63
C VAL A 100 2.38 -3.99 0.21
N VAL A 101 2.77 -2.87 -0.39
CA VAL A 101 3.42 -1.75 0.27
C VAL A 101 2.43 -0.59 0.30
N ASP A 102 1.99 -0.26 1.51
CA ASP A 102 0.92 0.71 1.75
C ASP A 102 1.47 1.92 2.50
N TRP A 103 1.76 2.96 1.73
CA TRP A 103 2.19 4.26 2.25
C TRP A 103 1.04 5.08 2.81
N THR A 104 -0.20 4.65 2.58
CA THR A 104 -1.38 5.50 2.77
C THR A 104 -2.30 5.02 3.88
N ALA A 105 -2.02 3.84 4.46
CA ALA A 105 -2.74 3.24 5.58
C ALA A 105 -3.01 4.20 6.74
N HIS A 106 -2.01 4.99 7.13
CA HIS A 106 -2.11 5.92 8.27
C HIS A 106 -3.08 7.09 8.03
N GLN A 107 -3.55 7.32 6.79
CA GLN A 107 -4.59 8.33 6.51
C GLN A 107 -5.93 8.01 7.20
N PHE A 108 -6.12 6.74 7.57
CA PHE A 108 -7.28 6.20 8.29
C PHE A 108 -7.05 6.08 9.80
N GLY A 109 -5.98 6.70 10.33
CA GLY A 109 -5.74 6.83 11.77
C GLY A 109 -6.79 7.72 12.44
N ASP A 110 -8.02 7.23 12.56
CA ASP A 110 -9.03 7.78 13.45
C ASP A 110 -8.77 7.22 14.86
N PRO A 111 -8.74 8.05 15.93
CA PRO A 111 -8.56 7.58 17.30
C PRO A 111 -9.59 6.53 17.76
N GLU A 112 -10.75 6.39 17.11
CA GLU A 112 -11.73 5.34 17.43
C GLU A 112 -11.49 4.00 16.69
N TRP A 113 -10.70 4.00 15.61
CA TRP A 113 -10.40 2.82 14.78
C TRP A 113 -8.90 2.48 14.72
N SER A 114 -8.07 3.19 15.49
CA SER A 114 -6.62 3.28 15.30
C SER A 114 -5.92 1.93 15.42
N VAL A 115 -5.71 1.27 14.30
CA VAL A 115 -4.56 0.38 14.14
C VAL A 115 -3.38 1.29 13.85
N ASP A 116 -2.45 1.41 14.79
CA ASP A 116 -1.20 2.15 14.61
C ASP A 116 -0.32 1.36 13.62
N LEU A 117 -0.55 1.56 12.34
CA LEU A 117 0.16 0.89 11.26
C LEU A 117 1.44 1.66 10.91
N PRO A 118 2.57 0.96 10.70
CA PRO A 118 3.82 1.61 10.31
C PRO A 118 3.70 2.26 8.93
N VAL A 119 4.59 3.21 8.62
CA VAL A 119 4.70 3.84 7.29
C VAL A 119 6.07 3.51 6.66
N PRO A 120 6.12 2.76 5.54
CA PRO A 120 4.99 2.08 4.91
C PRO A 120 4.54 0.86 5.72
N TRP A 121 3.26 0.49 5.58
CA TRP A 121 2.78 -0.80 6.04
C TRP A 121 3.04 -1.82 4.94
N MET A 122 3.89 -2.79 5.22
CA MET A 122 4.19 -3.88 4.30
C MET A 122 3.42 -5.11 4.76
N THR A 123 2.56 -5.65 3.89
CA THR A 123 1.77 -6.83 4.24
C THR A 123 1.48 -7.78 3.07
N SER A 124 0.91 -8.96 3.31
CA SER A 124 0.37 -9.79 2.22
C SER A 124 -0.93 -9.17 1.68
N LEU A 125 -1.23 -9.41 0.40
CA LEU A 125 -2.46 -8.92 -0.22
C LEU A 125 -3.72 -9.42 0.50
N ASP A 126 -3.70 -10.66 1.01
CA ASP A 126 -4.83 -11.21 1.75
C ASP A 126 -5.03 -10.50 3.10
N CYS A 127 -3.94 -10.23 3.84
CA CYS A 127 -4.01 -9.46 5.08
C CYS A 127 -4.44 -8.02 4.82
N TRP A 128 -3.91 -7.40 3.77
CA TRP A 128 -4.33 -6.06 3.33
C TRP A 128 -5.83 -6.01 3.05
N ARG A 129 -6.34 -6.98 2.26
CA ARG A 129 -7.77 -7.11 1.96
C ARG A 129 -8.61 -7.36 3.20
N GLU A 130 -8.11 -8.13 4.17
CA GLU A 130 -8.83 -8.43 5.40
C GLU A 130 -9.00 -7.19 6.29
N ILE A 131 -7.92 -6.41 6.48
CA ILE A 131 -7.97 -5.17 7.26
C ILE A 131 -8.89 -4.15 6.59
N TRP A 132 -8.76 -4.00 5.27
CA TRP A 132 -9.51 -3.00 4.50
C TRP A 132 -10.80 -3.51 3.88
N ARG A 133 -11.29 -4.70 4.27
CA ARG A 133 -12.51 -5.30 3.67
C ARG A 133 -13.77 -4.43 3.78
N HIS A 134 -13.76 -3.50 4.74
CA HIS A 134 -14.85 -2.57 5.05
C HIS A 134 -14.61 -1.17 4.49
N LEU A 135 -13.50 -0.98 3.78
CA LEU A 135 -13.32 0.08 2.80
C LEU A 135 -13.83 -0.47 1.46
#